data_AF-A0A2W5ETF7-F1
#
_entry.id   AF-A0A2W5ETF7-F1
#
_cell.length_a   1.000
_cell.length_b   1.000
_cell.length_c   1.000
_cell.angle_alpha   90.00
_cell.angle_beta   90.00
_cell.angle_gamma   90.00
#
_symmetry.space_group_name_H-M   'P 1'
#
loop_
_entity.id
_entity.type
_entity.pdbx_description
1 polymer ?
#
loop_
_entity_poly.entity_id
_entity_poly.type
_entity_poly.pdbx_seq_one_letter_code
_entity_poly.pdbx_strand_id
1 'polypeptide(L)'
;MTKKKLITIGDDDDDQTLFEMIREVAGDDVADHLIQVAGGNQIILPKLGSLTTRSQLARYVGMEVARKISSACAVGTARQMIKVPLGAKSIEKSLKNRIEELLRKDGMTVREVCYLTGVHMRTVHRRRAEMLARGEKIGDWKAPRSNNFTYSEVKGANIVRQLLLGSGPNFSDKEN
;
A
#
# COMPACT_ATOMS: atom_id res chain seq x y z
N MET A 1 -41.22 -18.57 -8.23
CA MET A 1 -40.70 -17.47 -9.08
C MET A 1 -40.27 -16.33 -8.17
N THR A 2 -38.99 -16.28 -7.81
CA THR A 2 -38.40 -15.23 -6.97
C THR A 2 -38.24 -13.96 -7.81
N LYS A 3 -38.95 -12.89 -7.43
CA LYS A 3 -38.88 -11.59 -8.10
C LYS A 3 -37.45 -11.06 -7.97
N LYS A 4 -36.73 -10.97 -9.09
CA LYS A 4 -35.47 -10.22 -9.18
C LYS A 4 -35.79 -8.76 -8.90
N LYS A 5 -35.41 -8.28 -7.71
CA LYS A 5 -35.50 -6.87 -7.34
C LYS A 5 -34.52 -6.12 -8.25
N LEU A 6 -35.03 -5.20 -9.09
CA LEU A 6 -34.19 -4.22 -9.77
C LEU A 6 -33.61 -3.32 -8.67
N ILE A 7 -32.29 -3.38 -8.48
CA ILE A 7 -31.56 -2.50 -7.57
C ILE A 7 -31.21 -1.24 -8.37
N THR A 8 -31.84 -0.13 -8.01
CA THR A 8 -31.67 1.20 -8.59
C THR A 8 -30.41 1.84 -8.04
N ILE A 9 -29.35 1.83 -8.86
CA ILE A 9 -28.04 2.43 -8.60
C ILE A 9 -28.21 3.92 -8.23
N GLY A 10 -28.23 4.24 -6.94
CA GLY A 10 -28.30 5.65 -6.50
C GLY A 10 -28.54 5.93 -5.01
N ASP A 11 -29.09 4.99 -4.24
CA ASP A 11 -29.39 5.22 -2.81
C ASP A 11 -28.33 4.58 -1.90
N ASP A 12 -27.97 5.25 -0.80
CA ASP A 12 -27.05 4.75 0.25
C ASP A 12 -27.50 3.37 0.82
N ASP A 13 -28.76 2.98 0.60
CA ASP A 13 -29.34 1.67 0.96
C ASP A 13 -28.74 0.49 0.15
N ASP A 14 -28.22 0.75 -1.06
CA ASP A 14 -27.63 -0.28 -1.92
C ASP A 14 -26.24 -0.74 -1.41
N ASP A 15 -25.48 0.18 -0.80
CA ASP A 15 -24.16 -0.14 -0.24
C ASP A 15 -24.28 -1.06 0.99
N GLN A 16 -25.30 -0.83 1.82
CA GLN A 16 -25.54 -1.64 3.01
C GLN A 16 -26.00 -3.06 2.65
N THR A 17 -26.87 -3.18 1.64
CA THR A 17 -27.31 -4.49 1.12
C THR A 17 -26.19 -5.27 0.42
N LEU A 18 -25.27 -4.58 -0.28
CA LEU A 18 -24.09 -5.22 -0.86
C LEU A 18 -23.10 -5.70 0.21
N PHE A 19 -22.95 -4.96 1.31
CA PHE A 19 -22.06 -5.37 2.40
C PHE A 19 -22.63 -6.55 3.20
N GLU A 20 -23.95 -6.60 3.42
CA GLU A 20 -24.63 -7.76 4.00
C GLU A 20 -24.47 -9.01 3.13
N MET A 21 -24.53 -8.87 1.80
CA MET A 21 -24.26 -9.96 0.87
C MET A 21 -22.82 -10.47 0.98
N ILE A 22 -21.84 -9.59 1.22
CA ILE A 22 -20.46 -10.00 1.48
C ILE A 22 -20.37 -10.83 2.76
N ARG A 23 -21.06 -10.45 3.83
CA ARG A 23 -21.13 -11.23 5.08
C ARG A 23 -21.71 -12.62 4.83
N GLU A 24 -22.82 -12.70 4.09
CA GLU A 24 -23.48 -13.98 3.79
C GLU A 24 -22.57 -14.91 2.96
N VAL A 25 -21.83 -14.37 1.99
CA VAL A 25 -21.03 -15.16 1.04
C VAL A 25 -19.65 -15.53 1.59
N ALA A 26 -18.98 -14.61 2.30
CA ALA A 26 -17.60 -14.76 2.74
C ALA A 26 -17.46 -15.04 4.24
N GLY A 27 -18.53 -14.86 5.02
CA GLY A 27 -18.55 -14.99 6.47
C GLY A 27 -18.28 -13.68 7.20
N ASP A 28 -18.74 -13.62 8.46
CA ASP A 28 -18.62 -12.43 9.30
C ASP A 28 -17.16 -12.05 9.58
N ASP A 29 -16.27 -13.03 9.76
CA ASP A 29 -14.84 -12.80 10.01
C ASP A 29 -14.17 -12.01 8.87
N VAL A 30 -14.54 -12.32 7.61
CA VAL A 30 -13.99 -11.66 6.43
C VAL A 30 -14.53 -10.24 6.32
N ALA A 31 -15.81 -10.06 6.58
CA ALA A 31 -16.45 -8.75 6.55
C ALA A 31 -15.87 -7.82 7.64
N ASP A 32 -15.68 -8.34 8.85
CA ASP A 32 -15.08 -7.59 9.95
C ASP A 32 -13.61 -7.25 9.64
N HIS A 33 -12.87 -8.16 8.99
CA HIS A 33 -11.53 -7.86 8.48
C HIS A 33 -11.55 -6.76 7.42
N LEU A 34 -12.50 -6.80 6.49
CA LEU A 34 -12.69 -5.75 5.48
C LEU A 34 -12.99 -4.39 6.11
N ILE A 35 -13.87 -4.35 7.11
CA ILE A 35 -14.17 -3.15 7.89
C ILE A 35 -12.91 -2.64 8.59
N GLN A 36 -12.12 -3.53 9.19
CA GLN A 36 -10.91 -3.15 9.90
C GLN A 36 -9.87 -2.53 8.96
N VAL A 37 -9.66 -3.12 7.78
CA VAL A 37 -8.60 -2.71 6.86
C VAL A 37 -9.02 -1.57 5.94
N ALA A 38 -10.28 -1.52 5.54
CA ALA A 38 -10.77 -0.63 4.50
C ALA A 38 -12.00 0.21 4.90
N GLY A 39 -12.42 0.18 6.17
CA GLY A 39 -13.55 0.96 6.66
C GLY A 39 -13.46 2.45 6.29
N GLY A 40 -14.54 2.97 5.72
CA GLY A 40 -14.65 4.37 5.28
C GLY A 40 -14.12 4.63 3.87
N ASN A 41 -13.47 3.65 3.25
CA ASN A 41 -13.06 3.73 1.86
C ASN A 41 -14.09 3.07 0.95
N GLN A 42 -14.14 3.55 -0.29
CA GLN A 42 -14.81 2.83 -1.37
C GLN A 42 -13.86 1.80 -1.96
N ILE A 43 -14.32 0.55 -2.04
CA ILE A 43 -13.61 -0.53 -2.72
C ILE A 43 -14.28 -0.78 -4.05
N ILE A 44 -13.48 -0.84 -5.11
CA ILE A 44 -13.95 -1.27 -6.43
C ILE A 44 -14.03 -2.80 -6.42
N LEU A 45 -15.22 -3.35 -6.64
CA LEU A 45 -15.43 -4.76 -6.93
C LEU A 45 -15.11 -5.03 -8.41
N PRO A 46 -14.01 -5.71 -8.72
CA PRO A 46 -13.70 -6.09 -10.08
C PRO A 46 -14.62 -7.24 -10.52
N LYS A 47 -14.88 -7.31 -11.84
CA LYS A 47 -15.45 -8.50 -12.46
C LYS A 47 -14.52 -9.69 -12.29
N LEU A 48 -15.07 -10.89 -12.31
CA LEU A 48 -14.29 -12.14 -12.20
C LEU A 48 -13.13 -12.20 -13.20
N GLY A 49 -13.34 -11.74 -14.45
CA GLY A 49 -12.31 -11.73 -15.50
C GLY A 49 -11.26 -10.62 -15.36
N SER A 50 -11.51 -9.57 -14.58
CA SER A 50 -10.56 -8.47 -14.34
C SER A 50 -9.98 -8.50 -12.92
N LEU A 51 -10.29 -9.54 -12.16
CA LEU A 51 -9.83 -9.72 -10.80
C LEU A 51 -8.37 -10.22 -10.85
N THR A 52 -7.46 -9.47 -10.24
CA THR A 52 -6.03 -9.79 -10.19
C THR A 52 -5.55 -9.77 -8.75
N THR A 53 -4.36 -10.33 -8.48
CA THR A 53 -3.72 -10.25 -7.16
C THR A 53 -3.41 -8.82 -6.72
N ARG A 54 -3.38 -7.86 -7.66
CA ARG A 54 -3.17 -6.43 -7.40
C ARG A 54 -4.48 -5.68 -7.11
N SER A 55 -5.63 -6.29 -7.35
CA SER A 55 -6.94 -5.68 -7.05
C SER A 55 -7.06 -5.41 -5.56
N GLN A 56 -7.67 -4.27 -5.19
CA GLN A 56 -7.82 -3.86 -3.78
C GLN A 56 -8.45 -4.96 -2.92
N LEU A 57 -9.55 -5.56 -3.41
CA LEU A 57 -10.24 -6.65 -2.74
C LEU A 57 -9.31 -7.85 -2.49
N ALA A 58 -8.57 -8.30 -3.50
CA ALA A 58 -7.64 -9.42 -3.38
C ALA A 58 -6.49 -9.14 -2.40
N ARG A 59 -6.04 -7.89 -2.29
CA ARG A 59 -5.02 -7.48 -1.32
C ARG A 59 -5.52 -7.49 0.13
N TYR A 60 -6.82 -7.32 0.34
CA TYR A 60 -7.42 -7.30 1.68
C TYR A 60 -7.81 -8.70 2.15
N VAL A 61 -8.52 -9.46 1.32
CA VAL A 61 -9.10 -10.76 1.75
C VAL A 61 -8.43 -11.98 1.12
N GLY A 62 -7.46 -11.77 0.24
CA GLY A 62 -6.84 -12.86 -0.52
C GLY A 62 -7.61 -13.23 -1.79
N MET A 63 -6.97 -14.03 -2.64
CA MET A 63 -7.43 -14.23 -4.01
C MET A 63 -8.69 -15.09 -4.12
N GLU A 64 -8.77 -16.15 -3.31
CA GLU A 64 -9.89 -17.09 -3.33
C GLU A 64 -11.18 -16.46 -2.80
N VAL A 65 -11.08 -15.74 -1.69
CA VAL A 65 -12.20 -15.04 -1.07
C VAL A 65 -12.68 -13.89 -1.96
N ALA A 66 -11.75 -13.12 -2.53
CA ALA A 66 -12.09 -12.07 -3.49
C ALA A 66 -12.82 -12.63 -4.72
N ARG A 67 -12.47 -13.83 -5.19
CA ARG A 67 -13.18 -14.50 -6.30
C ARG A 67 -14.61 -14.85 -5.92
N LYS A 68 -14.85 -15.38 -4.71
CA LYS A 68 -16.20 -15.69 -4.21
C LYS A 68 -17.06 -14.43 -4.14
N ILE A 69 -16.53 -13.37 -3.53
CA ILE A 69 -17.21 -12.07 -3.41
C ILE A 69 -17.51 -11.48 -4.79
N SER A 70 -16.51 -11.40 -5.68
CA SER A 70 -16.71 -10.90 -7.05
C SER A 70 -17.72 -11.73 -7.84
N SER A 71 -17.78 -13.05 -7.63
CA SER A 71 -18.75 -13.91 -8.32
C SER A 71 -20.19 -13.69 -7.85
N ALA A 72 -20.39 -13.42 -6.56
CA ALA A 72 -21.71 -13.26 -5.98
C ALA A 72 -22.24 -11.82 -6.14
N CYS A 73 -21.39 -10.83 -5.93
CA CYS A 73 -21.80 -9.43 -5.89
C CYS A 73 -21.70 -8.72 -7.25
N ALA A 74 -20.67 -9.00 -8.06
CA ALA A 74 -20.42 -8.26 -9.31
C ALA A 74 -21.16 -8.82 -10.55
N VAL A 75 -22.40 -9.29 -10.38
CA VAL A 75 -23.19 -9.88 -11.47
C VAL A 75 -23.75 -8.78 -12.40
N GLY A 76 -23.16 -8.66 -13.59
CA GLY A 76 -23.77 -7.93 -14.73
C GLY A 76 -23.33 -6.47 -14.94
N THR A 77 -22.71 -5.80 -13.96
CA THR A 77 -22.33 -4.37 -14.09
C THR A 77 -20.84 -4.17 -14.37
N ALA A 78 -20.50 -3.07 -15.07
CA ALA A 78 -19.15 -2.80 -15.57
C ALA A 78 -18.08 -2.73 -14.46
N ARG A 79 -18.39 -2.09 -13.33
CA ARG A 79 -17.62 -2.03 -12.07
C ARG A 79 -18.59 -1.59 -10.98
N GLN A 80 -18.70 -2.33 -9.88
CA GLN A 80 -19.44 -1.87 -8.70
C GLN A 80 -18.46 -1.28 -7.70
N MET A 81 -18.86 -0.20 -7.05
CA MET A 81 -18.15 0.37 -5.91
C MET A 81 -18.97 0.06 -4.68
N ILE A 82 -18.33 -0.41 -3.62
CA ILE A 82 -18.96 -0.61 -2.32
C ILE A 82 -18.29 0.31 -1.34
N LYS A 83 -19.10 1.09 -0.63
CA LYS A 83 -18.64 1.85 0.53
C LYS A 83 -18.55 0.92 1.74
N VAL A 84 -17.33 0.72 2.25
CA VAL A 84 -17.14 -0.12 3.43
C VAL A 84 -17.58 0.67 4.66
N PRO A 85 -18.51 0.14 5.47
CA PRO A 85 -18.98 0.84 6.66
C PRO A 85 -17.83 1.07 7.64
N LEU A 86 -17.98 2.14 8.41
CA LEU A 86 -17.04 2.47 9.47
C LEU A 86 -17.23 1.49 10.62
N GLY A 87 -16.18 0.72 10.90
CA GLY A 87 -16.14 -0.06 12.11
C GLY A 87 -16.20 0.84 13.35
N ALA A 88 -16.62 0.29 14.49
CA ALA A 88 -16.69 1.00 15.76
C ALA A 88 -15.35 1.66 16.20
N LYS A 89 -14.23 1.30 15.57
CA LYS A 89 -12.93 1.97 15.71
C LYS A 89 -12.80 3.04 14.64
N SER A 90 -12.67 4.31 15.03
CA SER A 90 -12.55 5.44 14.09
C SER A 90 -11.48 5.16 13.03
N ILE A 91 -11.75 5.55 11.78
CA ILE A 91 -10.84 5.44 10.62
C ILE A 91 -9.42 5.86 11.01
N GLU A 92 -9.35 6.97 11.76
CA GLU A 92 -8.11 7.55 12.21
C GLU A 92 -7.33 6.60 13.13
N LYS A 93 -8.02 5.90 14.03
CA LYS A 93 -7.41 4.93 14.95
C LYS A 93 -6.95 3.67 14.21
N SER A 94 -7.74 3.15 13.27
CA SER A 94 -7.34 1.98 12.48
C SER A 94 -6.13 2.29 11.60
N LEU A 95 -6.15 3.44 10.93
CA LEU A 95 -5.04 3.89 10.08
C LEU A 95 -3.76 4.16 10.88
N LYS A 96 -3.88 4.78 12.06
CA LYS A 96 -2.75 4.95 13.00
C LYS A 96 -2.14 3.60 13.35
N ASN A 97 -2.96 2.66 13.82
CA ASN A 97 -2.50 1.34 14.20
C ASN A 97 -1.82 0.60 13.03
N ARG A 98 -2.37 0.73 11.82
CA ARG A 98 -1.81 0.13 10.60
C ARG A 98 -0.42 0.71 10.28
N ILE A 99 -0.26 2.03 10.37
CA ILE A 99 1.05 2.69 10.15
C ILE A 99 2.06 2.24 11.21
N GLU A 100 1.66 2.22 12.47
CA GLU A 100 2.53 1.79 13.58
C GLU A 100 2.95 0.31 13.43
N GLU A 101 2.03 -0.56 13.05
CA GLU A 101 2.32 -1.99 12.79
C GLU A 101 3.35 -2.16 11.66
N LEU A 102 3.21 -1.40 10.58
CA LEU A 102 4.14 -1.44 9.45
C LEU A 102 5.52 -0.86 9.84
N LEU A 103 5.55 0.21 10.64
CA LEU A 103 6.80 0.81 11.12
C LEU A 103 7.55 -0.09 12.11
N ARG A 104 6.88 -1.03 12.78
CA ARG A 104 7.52 -2.04 13.65
C ARG A 104 8.23 -3.15 12.87
N LYS A 105 7.90 -3.35 11.58
CA LYS A 105 8.49 -4.41 10.76
C LYS A 105 9.90 -4.01 10.33
N ASP A 106 10.87 -4.87 10.59
CA ASP A 106 12.25 -4.69 10.14
C ASP A 106 12.31 -4.65 8.61
N GLY A 107 13.17 -3.78 8.06
CA GLY A 107 13.31 -3.66 6.62
C GLY A 107 12.14 -3.01 5.89
N MET A 108 11.26 -2.26 6.54
CA MET A 108 10.29 -1.40 5.84
C MET A 108 10.79 0.04 5.70
N THR A 109 10.74 0.56 4.47
CA THR A 109 10.97 1.99 4.22
C THR A 109 9.72 2.82 4.44
N VAL A 110 9.89 4.09 4.79
CA VAL A 110 8.77 5.05 4.88
C VAL A 110 7.98 5.13 3.58
N ARG A 111 8.66 5.02 2.42
CA ARG A 111 8.01 5.03 1.10
C ARG A 111 7.09 3.83 0.89
N GLU A 112 7.52 2.64 1.29
CA GLU A 112 6.69 1.43 1.22
C GLU A 112 5.49 1.53 2.14
N VAL A 113 5.67 2.05 3.36
CA VAL A 113 4.55 2.29 4.28
C VAL A 113 3.53 3.24 3.67
N CYS A 114 3.98 4.31 3.00
CA CYS A 114 3.09 5.22 2.28
C CYS A 114 2.33 4.53 1.15
N TYR A 115 3.02 3.70 0.36
CA TYR A 115 2.41 2.95 -0.74
C TYR A 115 1.36 1.94 -0.24
N LEU A 116 1.62 1.28 0.89
CA LEU A 116 0.72 0.29 1.48
C LEU A 116 -0.50 0.91 2.17
N THR A 117 -0.36 2.11 2.73
CA THR A 117 -1.42 2.78 3.50
C THR A 117 -2.12 3.90 2.74
N GLY A 118 -1.58 4.36 1.62
CA GLY A 118 -2.12 5.47 0.83
C GLY A 118 -1.94 6.84 1.48
N VAL A 119 -1.17 6.95 2.58
CA VAL A 119 -0.96 8.21 3.30
C VAL A 119 0.28 8.96 2.83
N HIS A 120 0.26 10.28 3.00
CA HIS A 120 1.40 11.12 2.66
C HIS A 120 2.63 10.84 3.55
N MET A 121 3.85 10.96 3.01
CA MET A 121 5.11 10.75 3.73
C MET A 121 5.20 11.55 5.03
N ARG A 122 4.73 12.81 5.02
CA ARG A 122 4.66 13.67 6.22
C ARG A 122 3.91 13.00 7.38
N THR A 123 2.81 12.30 7.09
CA THR A 123 2.01 11.61 8.11
C THR A 123 2.78 10.44 8.71
N VAL A 124 3.47 9.66 7.88
CA VAL A 124 4.31 8.54 8.35
C VAL A 124 5.48 9.04 9.19
N HIS A 125 6.17 10.10 8.75
CA HIS A 125 7.27 10.71 9.52
C HIS A 125 6.81 11.23 10.88
N ARG A 126 5.68 11.93 10.94
CA ARG A 126 5.10 12.41 12.20
C ARG A 126 4.82 11.24 13.15
N ARG A 127 4.22 10.16 12.65
CA ARG A 127 3.93 8.96 13.46
C ARG A 127 5.19 8.27 13.95
N ARG A 128 6.20 8.15 13.09
CA ARG A 128 7.50 7.61 13.46
C ARG A 128 8.13 8.41 14.60
N ALA A 129 8.07 9.74 14.55
CA ALA A 129 8.57 10.61 15.62
C ALA A 129 7.80 10.42 16.94
N GLU A 130 6.47 10.31 16.88
CA GLU A 130 5.64 10.03 18.06
C GLU A 130 5.99 8.67 18.68
N MET A 131 6.18 7.62 17.88
CA MET A 131 6.60 6.30 18.36
C MET A 131 7.98 6.35 19.04
N LEU A 132 8.95 7.07 18.45
CA LEU A 132 10.27 7.27 19.07
C LEU A 132 10.17 8.03 20.40
N ALA A 133 9.34 9.07 20.47
CA ALA A 133 9.12 9.82 21.69
C ALA A 133 8.49 8.96 22.81
N ARG A 134 7.68 7.95 22.43
CA ARG A 134 7.12 6.95 23.35
C ARG A 134 8.10 5.81 23.70
N GLY A 135 9.30 5.80 23.11
CA GLY A 135 10.29 4.73 23.31
C GLY A 135 9.90 3.41 22.65
N GLU A 136 9.03 3.43 21.65
CA GLU A 136 8.61 2.21 20.96
C GLU A 136 9.69 1.69 20.00
N LYS A 137 9.75 0.36 19.88
CA LYS A 137 10.62 -0.29 18.90
C LYS A 137 10.16 0.04 17.49
N ILE A 138 11.07 0.57 16.68
CA ILE A 138 10.88 0.77 15.25
C ILE A 138 11.78 -0.23 14.52
N GLY A 139 11.28 -0.77 13.42
CA GLY A 139 12.05 -1.69 12.59
C GLY A 139 13.33 -1.04 12.09
N ASP A 140 14.42 -1.80 12.10
CA ASP A 140 15.70 -1.30 11.58
C ASP A 140 15.70 -1.44 10.06
N TRP A 141 15.93 -0.32 9.36
CA TRP A 141 16.23 -0.35 7.93
C TRP A 141 17.74 -0.42 7.77
N LYS A 142 18.25 -1.66 7.67
CA LYS A 142 19.62 -1.88 7.21
C LYS A 142 19.63 -1.71 5.70
N ALA A 143 19.84 -0.49 5.25
CA ALA A 143 20.19 -0.28 3.85
C ALA A 143 21.37 -1.21 3.53
N PRO A 144 21.36 -1.94 2.39
CA PRO A 144 22.63 -2.42 1.86
C PRO A 144 23.50 -1.17 1.77
N ARG A 145 24.65 -1.18 2.47
CA ARG A 145 25.64 -0.09 2.36
C ARG A 145 25.72 0.24 0.88
N SER A 146 25.59 1.51 0.51
CA SER A 146 25.88 1.89 -0.88
C SER A 146 27.19 1.21 -1.20
N ASN A 147 27.22 0.42 -2.28
CA ASN A 147 28.49 0.05 -2.87
C ASN A 147 29.11 1.40 -3.22
N ASN A 148 29.90 1.95 -2.30
CA ASN A 148 30.92 2.92 -2.58
C ASN A 148 31.92 2.14 -3.41
N PHE A 149 31.52 1.85 -4.65
CA PHE A 149 32.40 1.35 -5.67
C PHE A 149 33.32 2.53 -5.95
N THR A 150 34.36 2.62 -5.14
CA THR A 150 35.37 3.65 -5.27
C THR A 150 36.07 3.33 -6.57
N TYR A 151 35.83 4.13 -7.61
CA TYR A 151 36.44 3.98 -8.93
C TYR A 151 37.98 3.90 -8.87
N SER A 152 38.60 4.27 -7.74
CA SER A 152 40.02 4.10 -7.43
C SER A 152 40.50 2.65 -7.35
N GLU A 153 39.62 1.66 -7.10
CA GLU A 153 40.02 0.25 -6.93
C GLU A 153 40.06 -0.53 -8.25
N VAL A 154 39.52 0.04 -9.33
CA VAL A 154 39.58 -0.59 -10.66
C VAL A 154 40.93 -0.33 -11.29
N LYS A 155 41.78 -1.36 -11.39
CA LYS A 155 43.02 -1.35 -12.17
C LYS A 155 42.72 -0.85 -13.59
N GLY A 156 43.17 0.35 -13.92
CA GLY A 156 42.96 0.98 -15.23
C GLY A 156 41.92 2.12 -15.27
N ALA A 157 41.19 2.39 -14.19
CA ALA A 157 40.27 3.54 -14.15
C ALA A 157 40.97 4.89 -14.36
N ASN A 158 42.21 5.04 -13.88
CA ASN A 158 43.03 6.22 -14.15
C ASN A 158 43.37 6.37 -15.64
N ILE A 159 43.61 5.26 -16.35
CA ILE A 159 43.94 5.27 -17.79
C ILE A 159 42.72 5.72 -18.59
N VAL A 160 41.54 5.19 -18.27
CA VAL A 160 40.27 5.57 -18.92
C VAL A 160 39.92 7.03 -18.62
N ARG A 161 40.16 7.51 -17.39
CA ARG A 161 39.95 8.91 -17.02
C ARG A 161 40.91 9.85 -17.75
N GLN A 162 42.17 9.44 -17.93
CA GLN A 162 43.20 10.19 -18.64
C GLN A 162 42.96 10.23 -20.16
N LEU A 163 42.36 9.18 -20.73
CA LEU A 163 41.94 9.11 -22.14
C LEU A 163 40.65 9.92 -22.40
N LEU A 164 39.70 9.93 -21.47
CA LEU A 164 38.43 10.65 -21.62
C LEU A 164 38.55 12.16 -21.33
N LEU A 165 39.43 12.57 -20.41
CA LEU A 165 39.66 13.97 -20.05
C LEU A 165 40.84 14.59 -20.82
N GLY A 166 41.04 14.19 -22.07
CA GLY A 166 42.20 14.52 -22.90
C GLY A 166 42.83 15.90 -22.60
N SER A 167 44.12 15.87 -22.28
CA SER A 167 45.06 17.01 -22.36
C SER A 167 44.50 18.39 -21.97
N GLY A 168 44.10 18.57 -20.70
CA GLY A 168 43.97 19.91 -20.09
C GLY A 168 45.27 20.29 -19.35
N PRO A 169 45.77 21.54 -19.45
CA PRO A 169 47.07 21.90 -18.90
C PRO A 169 47.11 21.80 -17.37
N ASN A 170 48.24 21.30 -16.85
CA ASN A 170 48.57 21.35 -15.43
C ASN A 170 48.55 22.81 -14.95
N PHE A 171 47.53 23.20 -14.19
CA PHE A 171 47.64 24.37 -13.33
C PHE A 171 48.58 24.02 -12.18
N SER A 172 49.84 24.35 -12.36
CA SER A 172 50.81 24.39 -11.27
C SER A 172 50.52 25.64 -10.44
N ASP A 173 49.80 25.48 -9.34
CA ASP A 173 49.88 26.43 -8.23
C ASP A 173 51.26 26.24 -7.59
N LYS A 174 52.20 27.11 -7.96
CA LYS A 174 53.38 27.40 -7.14
C LYS A 174 53.15 28.73 -6.47
N GLU A 175 52.90 28.62 -5.17
CA GLU A 175 53.07 29.69 -4.19
C GLU A 175 54.45 30.37 -4.35
N ASN A 176 54.43 31.69 -4.42
CA ASN A 176 55.36 32.61 -3.77
C ASN A 176 54.73 34.00 -3.71
#